data_AF-A0A7S1ELW6-F1
#
_entry.id   AF-A0A7S1ELW6-F1
#
_cell.length_a   1.000
_cell.length_b   1.000
_cell.length_c   1.000
_cell.angle_alpha   90.00
_cell.angle_beta   90.00
_cell.angle_gamma   90.00
#
_symmetry.space_group_name_H-M   'P 1'
#
loop_
_entity.id
_entity.type
_entity.pdbx_description
1 polymer ?
#
loop_
_entity_poly.entity_id
_entity_poly.type
_entity_poly.pdbx_seq_one_letter_code
_entity_poly.pdbx_strand_id
1 'polypeptide(L)'
;GDGAAIAPSASAILRAALRTAESKDKDFAMIAKLTVAYLKYVRFEDEVLRQLAHMLIATLHDTNWHTRAATLRFIQALAYGHAFALGVELFIALRDAVVASLSDKQLEVAQLASSTLMIFLKGVGASSEAELRATFLRVAKTTPVGADADPLTSSTKHAAVLGLSACVLAHPYDVPTWMPEVMETLGFASLEPAPMKLAAQKTFAEFK
;
A
#
# COMPACT_ATOMS: atom_id res chain seq x y z
N GLY A 1 19.99 0.94 -24.76
CA GLY A 1 20.29 0.09 -23.59
C GLY A 1 19.12 -0.82 -23.31
N ASP A 2 19.29 -1.79 -22.40
CA ASP A 2 18.34 -2.89 -22.18
C ASP A 2 16.90 -2.42 -21.90
N GLY A 3 16.72 -1.30 -21.21
CA GLY A 3 15.40 -0.70 -20.95
C GLY A 3 14.59 -0.36 -22.20
N ALA A 4 15.24 0.12 -23.26
CA ALA A 4 14.57 0.45 -24.52
C ALA A 4 14.12 -0.81 -25.28
N ALA A 5 14.87 -1.92 -25.15
CA ALA A 5 14.52 -3.18 -25.80
C ALA A 5 13.29 -3.84 -25.16
N ILE A 6 13.15 -3.72 -23.84
CA ILE A 6 12.02 -4.34 -23.11
C ILE A 6 10.81 -3.43 -22.93
N ALA A 7 10.96 -2.11 -23.12
CA ALA A 7 9.90 -1.11 -22.93
C ALA A 7 8.54 -1.49 -23.55
N PRO A 8 8.45 -1.95 -24.82
CA PRO A 8 7.16 -2.27 -25.43
C PRO A 8 6.39 -3.40 -24.73
N SER A 9 7.13 -4.31 -24.09
CA SER A 9 6.59 -5.51 -23.45
C SER A 9 6.65 -5.47 -21.92
N ALA A 10 7.22 -4.41 -21.33
CA ALA A 10 7.53 -4.33 -19.90
C ALA A 10 6.28 -4.54 -19.03
N SER A 11 5.17 -3.87 -19.36
CA SER A 11 3.90 -4.00 -18.64
C SER A 11 3.33 -5.42 -18.71
N ALA A 12 3.40 -6.06 -19.88
CA ALA A 12 2.91 -7.42 -20.07
C ALA A 12 3.78 -8.44 -19.32
N ILE A 13 5.11 -8.32 -19.44
CA ILE A 13 6.08 -9.18 -18.75
C ILE A 13 5.92 -9.05 -17.23
N LEU A 14 5.86 -7.82 -16.72
CA LEU A 14 5.70 -7.58 -15.29
C LEU A 14 4.37 -8.14 -14.77
N ARG A 15 3.26 -7.88 -15.47
CA ARG A 15 1.95 -8.41 -15.05
C ARG A 15 1.95 -9.94 -14.99
N ALA A 16 2.52 -10.59 -16.00
CA ALA A 16 2.64 -12.04 -16.02
C ALA A 16 3.49 -12.54 -14.84
N ALA A 17 4.64 -11.93 -14.60
CA ALA A 17 5.53 -12.28 -13.49
C ALA A 17 4.86 -12.08 -12.11
N LEU A 18 4.12 -10.99 -11.90
CA LEU A 18 3.38 -10.76 -10.65
C LEU A 18 2.30 -11.82 -10.41
N ARG A 19 1.68 -12.35 -11.47
CA ARG A 19 0.67 -13.42 -11.37
C ARG A 19 1.27 -14.80 -11.13
N THR A 20 2.48 -15.05 -11.60
CA THR A 20 3.16 -16.34 -11.50
C THR A 20 4.16 -16.44 -10.35
N ALA A 21 4.49 -15.34 -9.67
CA ALA A 21 5.47 -15.31 -8.58
C ALA A 21 5.17 -16.32 -7.45
N GLU A 22 3.91 -16.65 -7.21
CA GLU A 22 3.48 -17.65 -6.22
C GLU A 22 2.87 -18.91 -6.88
N SER A 23 3.34 -19.28 -8.08
CA SER A 23 2.93 -20.54 -8.72
C SER A 23 3.42 -21.76 -7.94
N LYS A 24 2.68 -22.87 -8.04
CA LYS A 24 3.09 -24.16 -7.46
C LYS A 24 4.37 -24.71 -8.08
N ASP A 25 4.58 -24.42 -9.35
CA ASP A 25 5.82 -24.73 -10.04
C ASP A 25 6.93 -23.79 -9.53
N LYS A 26 7.97 -24.39 -8.94
CA LYS A 26 9.06 -23.68 -8.28
C LYS A 26 9.96 -22.94 -9.26
N ASP A 27 10.16 -23.48 -10.46
CA ASP A 27 11.05 -22.90 -11.45
C ASP A 27 10.39 -21.67 -12.07
N PHE A 28 9.11 -21.77 -12.42
CA PHE A 28 8.32 -20.63 -12.88
C PHE A 28 8.21 -19.54 -11.81
N ALA A 29 7.96 -19.89 -10.55
CA ALA A 29 7.91 -18.94 -9.45
C ALA A 29 9.24 -18.23 -9.25
N MET A 30 10.36 -18.96 -9.33
CA MET A 30 11.71 -18.40 -9.24
C MET A 30 11.98 -17.40 -10.36
N ILE A 31 11.74 -17.78 -11.62
CA ILE A 31 11.95 -16.90 -12.79
C ILE A 31 11.09 -15.66 -12.69
N ALA A 32 9.83 -15.80 -12.27
CA ALA A 32 8.91 -14.68 -12.07
C ALA A 32 9.42 -13.71 -10.99
N LYS A 33 9.84 -14.23 -9.83
CA LYS A 33 10.41 -13.42 -8.73
C LYS A 33 11.69 -12.69 -9.17
N LEU A 34 12.57 -13.35 -9.90
CA LEU A 34 13.76 -12.72 -10.48
C LEU A 34 13.40 -11.63 -11.48
N THR A 35 12.42 -11.88 -12.36
CA THR A 35 11.94 -10.89 -13.34
C THR A 35 11.44 -9.63 -12.64
N VAL A 36 10.60 -9.78 -11.62
CA VAL A 36 10.12 -8.66 -10.79
C VAL A 36 11.29 -7.92 -10.13
N ALA A 37 12.27 -8.66 -9.59
CA ALA A 37 13.44 -8.08 -8.93
C ALA A 37 14.33 -7.27 -9.89
N TYR A 38 14.54 -7.75 -11.12
CA TYR A 38 15.35 -7.03 -12.12
C TYR A 38 14.63 -5.83 -12.70
N LEU A 39 13.34 -5.96 -13.01
CA LEU A 39 12.55 -4.85 -13.58
C LEU A 39 12.46 -3.63 -12.65
N LYS A 40 12.60 -3.83 -11.34
CA LYS A 40 12.69 -2.73 -10.36
C LYS A 40 13.84 -1.75 -10.66
N TYR A 41 14.95 -2.23 -11.20
CA TYR A 41 16.16 -1.42 -11.40
C TYR A 41 16.27 -0.83 -12.81
N VAL A 42 15.39 -1.25 -13.72
CA VAL A 42 15.35 -0.71 -15.08
C VAL A 42 14.77 0.70 -15.01
N ARG A 43 15.48 1.66 -15.60
CA ARG A 43 14.95 3.01 -15.79
C ARG A 43 14.12 3.05 -17.07
N PHE A 44 12.86 3.38 -16.90
CA PHE A 44 11.89 3.54 -17.97
C PHE A 44 11.68 5.02 -18.27
N GLU A 45 11.34 5.32 -19.52
CA GLU A 45 10.86 6.65 -19.91
C GLU A 45 9.46 6.90 -19.33
N ASP A 46 9.08 8.17 -19.22
CA ASP A 46 7.83 8.59 -18.56
C ASP A 46 6.57 7.91 -19.10
N GLU A 47 6.51 7.68 -20.41
CA GLU A 47 5.38 7.00 -21.05
C GLU A 47 5.27 5.53 -20.61
N VAL A 48 6.41 4.83 -20.50
CA VAL A 48 6.43 3.45 -20.03
C VAL A 48 6.14 3.37 -18.53
N LEU A 49 6.65 4.32 -17.74
CA LEU A 49 6.30 4.43 -16.31
C LEU A 49 4.80 4.65 -16.12
N ARG A 50 4.17 5.50 -16.93
CA ARG A 50 2.73 5.71 -16.94
C ARG A 50 1.97 4.42 -17.25
N GLN A 51 2.38 3.67 -18.27
CA GLN A 51 1.75 2.40 -18.63
C GLN A 51 1.92 1.35 -17.51
N LEU A 52 3.10 1.27 -16.92
CA LEU A 52 3.38 0.38 -15.80
C LEU A 52 2.50 0.70 -14.59
N ALA A 53 2.38 1.97 -14.21
CA ALA A 53 1.54 2.37 -13.09
C ALA A 53 0.06 2.06 -13.32
N HIS A 54 -0.49 2.35 -14.51
CA HIS A 54 -1.87 1.95 -14.83
C HIS A 54 -2.06 0.44 -14.78
N MET A 55 -1.10 -0.33 -15.30
CA MET A 55 -1.12 -1.78 -15.22
C MET A 55 -1.10 -2.28 -13.76
N LEU A 56 -0.26 -1.70 -12.90
CA LEU A 56 -0.17 -2.04 -11.49
C LEU A 56 -1.48 -1.74 -10.76
N ILE A 57 -2.06 -0.56 -10.97
CA ILE A 57 -3.37 -0.18 -10.42
C ILE A 57 -4.44 -1.19 -10.83
N ALA A 58 -4.50 -1.57 -12.11
CA ALA A 58 -5.43 -2.59 -12.59
C ALA A 58 -5.14 -3.99 -12.00
N THR A 59 -3.89 -4.30 -11.64
CA THR A 59 -3.49 -5.60 -11.08
C THR A 59 -3.76 -5.69 -9.57
N LEU A 60 -3.93 -4.56 -8.88
CA LEU A 60 -4.45 -4.52 -7.51
C LEU A 60 -5.91 -5.00 -7.41
N HIS A 61 -6.61 -5.19 -8.52
CA HIS A 61 -7.95 -5.81 -8.54
C HIS A 61 -7.95 -7.28 -8.98
N ASP A 62 -6.78 -7.92 -9.06
CA ASP A 62 -6.68 -9.34 -9.44
C ASP A 62 -7.40 -10.24 -8.42
N THR A 63 -8.02 -11.32 -8.91
CA THR A 63 -8.76 -12.27 -8.06
C THR A 63 -7.83 -12.98 -7.09
N ASN A 64 -6.56 -13.20 -7.46
CA ASN A 64 -5.54 -13.81 -6.63
C ASN A 64 -4.90 -12.79 -5.69
N TRP A 65 -5.07 -13.00 -4.38
CA TRP A 65 -4.52 -12.09 -3.36
C TRP A 65 -2.99 -12.09 -3.33
N HIS A 66 -2.33 -13.19 -3.71
CA HIS A 66 -0.87 -13.24 -3.84
C HIS A 66 -0.38 -12.27 -4.92
N THR A 67 -1.11 -12.17 -6.02
CA THR A 67 -0.82 -11.21 -7.09
C THR A 67 -0.98 -9.78 -6.60
N ARG A 68 -2.08 -9.47 -5.88
CA ARG A 68 -2.27 -8.15 -5.27
C ARG A 68 -1.14 -7.80 -4.29
N ALA A 69 -0.74 -8.76 -3.45
CA ALA A 69 0.37 -8.58 -2.51
C ALA A 69 1.73 -8.40 -3.21
N ALA A 70 2.01 -9.14 -4.29
CA ALA A 70 3.22 -8.95 -5.09
C ALA A 70 3.23 -7.57 -5.77
N THR A 71 2.05 -7.13 -6.25
CA THR A 71 1.85 -5.82 -6.87
C THR A 71 2.16 -4.69 -5.89
N LEU A 72 1.66 -4.75 -4.66
CA LEU A 72 1.99 -3.76 -3.62
C LEU A 72 3.50 -3.70 -3.33
N ARG A 73 4.19 -4.84 -3.22
CA ARG A 73 5.66 -4.88 -3.06
C ARG A 73 6.39 -4.22 -4.22
N PHE A 74 5.88 -4.41 -5.45
CA PHE A 74 6.47 -3.74 -6.61
C PHE A 74 6.16 -2.24 -6.62
N ILE A 75 4.96 -1.82 -6.22
CA ILE A 75 4.62 -0.40 -6.06
C ILE A 75 5.54 0.27 -5.05
N GLN A 76 5.83 -0.37 -3.90
CA GLN A 76 6.82 0.14 -2.93
C GLN A 76 8.18 0.38 -3.58
N ALA A 77 8.67 -0.62 -4.32
CA ALA A 77 9.94 -0.57 -5.02
C ALA A 77 9.98 0.53 -6.10
N LEU A 78 8.90 0.67 -6.87
CA LEU A 78 8.75 1.67 -7.91
C LEU A 78 8.71 3.09 -7.31
N ALA A 79 7.83 3.32 -6.34
CA ALA A 79 7.65 4.61 -5.69
C ALA A 79 8.93 5.10 -5.00
N TYR A 80 9.66 4.21 -4.33
CA TYR A 80 10.94 4.55 -3.71
C TYR A 80 12.04 4.82 -4.76
N GLY A 81 12.20 3.92 -5.74
CA GLY A 81 13.29 4.02 -6.74
C GLY A 81 13.10 5.12 -7.78
N HIS A 82 11.85 5.53 -8.03
CA HIS A 82 11.47 6.48 -9.08
C HIS A 82 10.75 7.71 -8.51
N ALA A 83 10.90 8.02 -7.23
CA ALA A 83 10.18 9.12 -6.56
C ALA A 83 10.29 10.46 -7.30
N PHE A 84 11.43 10.74 -7.95
CA PHE A 84 11.67 11.98 -8.71
C PHE A 84 11.31 11.87 -10.20
N ALA A 85 11.10 10.66 -10.72
CA ALA A 85 10.72 10.41 -12.11
C ALA A 85 9.20 10.22 -12.25
N LEU A 86 8.53 9.77 -11.20
CA LEU A 86 7.07 9.70 -11.16
C LEU A 86 6.50 11.11 -11.10
N GLY A 87 5.79 11.52 -12.14
CA GLY A 87 5.00 12.75 -12.12
C GLY A 87 3.98 12.74 -10.97
N VAL A 88 3.66 13.92 -10.45
CA VAL A 88 2.77 14.12 -9.28
C VAL A 88 1.43 13.40 -9.47
N GLU A 89 0.81 13.52 -10.64
CA GLU A 89 -0.46 12.85 -10.96
C GLU A 89 -0.39 11.33 -10.82
N LEU A 90 0.71 10.73 -11.29
CA LEU A 90 0.89 9.28 -11.26
C LEU A 90 1.18 8.79 -9.83
N PHE A 91 1.93 9.58 -9.07
CA PHE A 91 2.21 9.33 -7.66
C PHE A 91 0.90 9.34 -6.85
N ILE A 92 0.03 10.33 -7.09
CA ILE A 92 -1.29 10.44 -6.48
C ILE A 92 -2.17 9.24 -6.86
N ALA A 93 -2.24 8.88 -8.15
CA ALA A 93 -3.04 7.73 -8.60
C ALA A 93 -2.60 6.41 -7.96
N LEU A 94 -1.28 6.17 -7.83
CA LEU A 94 -0.74 5.00 -7.13
C LEU A 94 -1.06 5.03 -5.63
N ARG A 95 -0.91 6.19 -4.98
CA ARG A 95 -1.28 6.37 -3.56
C ARG A 95 -2.74 6.02 -3.34
N ASP A 96 -3.64 6.56 -4.16
CA ASP A 96 -5.08 6.37 -3.98
C ASP A 96 -5.48 4.90 -4.19
N ALA A 97 -4.82 4.20 -5.12
CA ALA A 97 -4.98 2.76 -5.29
C ALA A 97 -4.46 1.95 -4.08
N VAL A 98 -3.35 2.39 -3.46
CA VAL A 98 -2.84 1.80 -2.21
C VAL A 98 -3.80 2.08 -1.05
N VAL A 99 -4.36 3.28 -0.93
CA VAL A 99 -5.37 3.63 0.07
C VAL A 99 -6.62 2.75 -0.09
N ALA A 100 -7.10 2.54 -1.32
CA ALA A 100 -8.22 1.64 -1.59
C ALA A 100 -7.90 0.18 -1.17
N SER A 101 -6.63 -0.24 -1.29
CA SER A 101 -6.17 -1.57 -0.90
C SER A 101 -6.11 -1.78 0.64
N LEU A 102 -6.29 -0.73 1.45
CA LEU A 102 -6.41 -0.87 2.92
C LEU A 102 -7.68 -1.63 3.33
N SER A 103 -8.73 -1.57 2.50
CA SER A 103 -10.00 -2.28 2.71
C SER A 103 -10.02 -3.66 2.03
N ASP A 104 -8.87 -4.21 1.65
CA ASP A 104 -8.79 -5.52 0.98
C ASP A 104 -9.38 -6.63 1.87
N LYS A 105 -10.11 -7.56 1.23
CA LYS A 105 -10.70 -8.73 1.90
C LYS A 105 -9.66 -9.65 2.57
N GLN A 106 -8.42 -9.65 2.07
CA GLN A 106 -7.31 -10.40 2.64
C GLN A 106 -6.49 -9.51 3.57
N LEU A 107 -6.43 -9.86 4.86
CA LEU A 107 -5.77 -9.03 5.89
C LEU A 107 -4.29 -8.78 5.58
N GLU A 108 -3.58 -9.75 5.01
CA GLU A 108 -2.18 -9.64 4.63
C GLU A 108 -1.96 -8.61 3.51
N VAL A 109 -2.92 -8.48 2.59
CA VAL A 109 -2.88 -7.45 1.53
C VAL A 109 -3.15 -6.08 2.13
N ALA A 110 -4.15 -5.96 3.01
CA ALA A 110 -4.47 -4.72 3.72
C ALA A 110 -3.29 -4.22 4.58
N GLN A 111 -2.65 -5.11 5.33
CA GLN A 111 -1.45 -4.79 6.13
C GLN A 111 -0.28 -4.34 5.24
N LEU A 112 -0.07 -5.02 4.11
CA LEU A 112 0.98 -4.61 3.17
C LEU A 112 0.66 -3.26 2.51
N ALA A 113 -0.61 -2.96 2.25
CA ALA A 113 -1.05 -1.66 1.76
C ALA A 113 -0.74 -0.56 2.77
N SER A 114 -0.96 -0.80 4.07
CA SER A 114 -0.55 0.12 5.15
C SER A 114 0.96 0.40 5.11
N SER A 115 1.79 -0.64 5.04
CA SER A 115 3.24 -0.45 4.95
C SER A 115 3.66 0.26 3.66
N THR A 116 2.95 0.03 2.56
CA THR A 116 3.19 0.70 1.27
C THR A 116 2.83 2.19 1.34
N LEU A 117 1.72 2.53 2.01
CA LEU A 117 1.23 3.89 2.14
C LEU A 117 2.26 4.80 2.81
N MET A 118 3.05 4.30 3.76
CA MET A 118 4.11 5.08 4.44
C MET A 118 5.02 5.83 3.47
N ILE A 119 5.36 5.22 2.32
CA ILE A 119 6.21 5.82 1.28
C ILE A 119 5.54 7.04 0.66
N PHE A 120 4.21 6.98 0.50
CA PHE A 120 3.42 8.05 -0.11
C PHE A 120 3.05 9.19 0.85
N LEU A 121 3.30 9.02 2.15
CA LEU A 121 3.11 10.10 3.14
C LEU A 121 4.35 11.00 3.27
N LYS A 122 5.42 10.71 2.52
CA LYS A 122 6.66 11.48 2.52
C LYS A 122 6.96 12.06 1.14
N GLY A 123 7.87 13.05 1.12
CA GLY A 123 8.31 13.69 -0.11
C GLY A 123 7.16 14.38 -0.85
N VAL A 124 6.94 14.00 -2.11
CA VAL A 124 5.91 14.59 -2.99
C VAL A 124 4.50 14.48 -2.41
N GLY A 125 4.20 13.45 -1.62
CA GLY A 125 2.88 13.24 -1.03
C GLY A 125 2.60 13.99 0.28
N ALA A 126 3.61 14.63 0.87
CA ALA A 126 3.48 15.27 2.19
C ALA A 126 2.42 16.38 2.23
N SER A 127 2.14 17.05 1.10
CA SER A 127 1.10 18.09 1.00
C SER A 127 -0.31 17.56 1.28
N SER A 128 -0.59 16.31 0.92
CA SER A 128 -1.89 15.65 1.06
C SER A 128 -2.04 14.81 2.34
N GLU A 129 -0.95 14.63 3.09
CA GLU A 129 -0.92 13.76 4.26
C GLU A 129 -1.95 14.20 5.31
N ALA A 130 -2.07 15.51 5.54
CA ALA A 130 -2.98 16.06 6.53
C ALA A 130 -4.46 15.74 6.22
N GLU A 131 -4.85 15.81 4.95
CA GLU A 131 -6.22 15.52 4.50
C GLU A 131 -6.55 14.02 4.60
N LEU A 132 -5.60 13.16 4.22
CA LEU A 132 -5.73 11.71 4.37
C LEU A 132 -5.84 11.32 5.84
N ARG A 133 -4.97 11.87 6.69
CA ARG A 133 -5.00 11.64 8.15
C ARG A 133 -6.34 12.09 8.74
N ALA A 134 -6.83 13.27 8.39
CA ALA A 134 -8.13 13.76 8.85
C ALA A 134 -9.28 12.83 8.43
N THR A 135 -9.21 12.28 7.21
CA THR A 135 -10.18 11.31 6.71
C THR A 135 -10.14 10.01 7.53
N PHE A 136 -8.95 9.46 7.77
CA PHE A 136 -8.80 8.25 8.59
C PHE A 136 -9.24 8.46 10.04
N LEU A 137 -8.89 9.60 10.65
CA LEU A 137 -9.33 9.97 12.01
C LEU A 137 -10.85 10.01 12.09
N ARG A 138 -11.51 10.71 11.16
CA ARG A 138 -12.97 10.79 11.09
C ARG A 138 -13.58 9.40 11.00
N VAL A 139 -13.13 8.57 10.05
CA VAL A 139 -13.65 7.21 9.85
C VAL A 139 -13.43 6.35 11.10
N ALA A 140 -12.24 6.38 11.70
CA ALA A 140 -11.95 5.58 12.89
C ALA A 140 -12.81 5.98 14.10
N LYS A 141 -13.10 7.28 14.27
CA LYS A 141 -13.90 7.80 15.39
C LYS A 141 -15.40 7.59 15.20
N THR A 142 -15.93 7.77 13.98
CA THR A 142 -17.39 7.74 13.73
C THR A 142 -17.93 6.36 13.37
N THR A 143 -17.07 5.45 12.90
CA THR A 143 -17.53 4.14 12.45
C THR A 143 -17.78 3.22 13.65
N PRO A 144 -19.02 2.72 13.85
CA PRO A 144 -19.34 1.88 14.98
C PRO A 144 -18.71 0.49 14.85
N VAL A 145 -18.52 -0.18 16.00
CA VAL A 145 -18.03 -1.56 16.09
C VAL A 145 -18.93 -2.32 17.05
N GLY A 146 -19.35 -3.53 16.70
CA GLY A 146 -20.23 -4.34 17.54
C GLY A 146 -20.87 -5.50 16.79
N ALA A 147 -21.69 -6.28 17.50
CA ALA A 147 -22.39 -7.46 16.98
C ALA A 147 -23.31 -7.16 15.78
N ASP A 148 -23.78 -5.92 15.67
CA ASP A 148 -24.67 -5.45 14.59
C ASP A 148 -23.93 -4.77 13.43
N ALA A 149 -22.60 -4.63 13.51
CA ALA A 149 -21.82 -3.99 12.45
C ALA A 149 -21.62 -4.96 11.27
N ASP A 150 -22.14 -4.59 10.10
CA ASP A 150 -21.93 -5.34 8.86
C ASP A 150 -20.43 -5.42 8.50
N PRO A 151 -19.93 -6.56 7.97
CA PRO A 151 -18.56 -6.74 7.48
C PRO A 151 -17.96 -5.55 6.71
N LEU A 152 -18.73 -4.84 5.88
CA LEU A 152 -18.24 -3.67 5.14
C LEU A 152 -17.86 -2.51 6.06
N THR A 153 -18.65 -2.29 7.11
CA THR A 153 -18.43 -1.25 8.12
C THR A 153 -17.16 -1.57 8.93
N SER A 154 -17.01 -2.83 9.33
CA SER A 154 -15.81 -3.31 10.02
C SER A 154 -14.55 -3.18 9.16
N SER A 155 -14.62 -3.56 7.88
CA SER A 155 -13.52 -3.39 6.91
C SER A 155 -13.13 -1.92 6.75
N THR A 156 -14.11 -1.03 6.63
CA THR A 156 -13.89 0.41 6.49
C THR A 156 -13.18 1.00 7.72
N LYS A 157 -13.59 0.59 8.92
CA LYS A 157 -12.91 1.04 10.14
C LYS A 157 -11.49 0.48 10.24
N HIS A 158 -11.31 -0.81 9.95
CA HIS A 158 -9.98 -1.44 9.94
C HIS A 158 -9.03 -0.76 8.96
N ALA A 159 -9.49 -0.43 7.76
CA ALA A 159 -8.72 0.32 6.77
C ALA A 159 -8.28 1.70 7.31
N ALA A 160 -9.18 2.41 8.01
CA ALA A 160 -8.85 3.67 8.65
C ALA A 160 -7.80 3.51 9.76
N VAL A 161 -7.92 2.49 10.61
CA VAL A 161 -6.91 2.16 11.64
C VAL A 161 -5.55 1.89 10.99
N LEU A 162 -5.50 1.10 9.92
CA LEU A 162 -4.27 0.84 9.16
C LEU A 162 -3.69 2.09 8.49
N GLY A 163 -4.53 3.01 8.03
CA GLY A 163 -4.12 4.31 7.50
C GLY A 163 -3.49 5.20 8.57
N LEU A 164 -4.08 5.24 9.77
CA LEU A 164 -3.51 5.93 10.93
C LEU A 164 -2.18 5.31 11.37
N SER A 165 -2.08 3.98 11.38
CA SER A 165 -0.83 3.27 11.63
C SER A 165 0.27 3.69 10.66
N ALA A 166 -0.05 3.78 9.35
CA ALA A 166 0.90 4.24 8.35
C ALA A 166 1.37 5.68 8.59
N CYS A 167 0.47 6.58 9.04
CA CYS A 167 0.84 7.96 9.37
C CYS A 167 1.85 8.03 10.53
N VAL A 168 1.61 7.26 11.59
CA VAL A 168 2.50 7.20 12.77
C VAL A 168 3.86 6.60 12.39
N LEU A 169 3.85 5.43 11.74
CA LEU A 169 5.08 4.69 11.41
C LEU A 169 5.91 5.36 10.32
N ALA A 170 5.31 6.24 9.50
CA ALA A 170 6.06 7.09 8.59
C ALA A 170 6.91 8.14 9.33
N HIS A 171 6.68 8.39 10.63
CA HIS A 171 7.38 9.40 11.45
C HIS A 171 8.10 8.76 12.65
N PRO A 172 9.14 7.93 12.43
CA PRO A 172 9.76 7.14 13.50
C PRO A 172 10.59 7.94 14.51
N TYR A 173 11.02 9.17 14.18
CA TYR A 173 11.93 9.96 15.02
C TYR A 173 11.36 11.30 15.49
N ASP A 174 10.14 11.62 15.05
CA ASP A 174 9.48 12.88 15.35
C ASP A 174 8.13 12.61 15.99
N VAL A 175 7.69 13.50 16.88
CA VAL A 175 6.32 13.51 17.42
C VAL A 175 5.63 14.80 16.98
N PRO A 176 5.04 14.84 15.77
CA PRO A 176 4.28 15.98 15.31
C PRO A 176 3.09 16.28 16.23
N THR A 177 2.62 17.54 16.21
CA THR A 177 1.52 18.01 17.08
C THR A 177 0.22 17.23 16.90
N TRP A 178 0.00 16.63 15.73
CA TRP A 178 -1.18 15.81 15.43
C TRP A 178 -1.06 14.36 15.93
N MET A 179 0.15 13.88 16.24
CA MET A 179 0.39 12.47 16.58
C MET A 179 -0.29 12.02 17.87
N PRO A 180 -0.35 12.82 18.96
CA PRO A 180 -1.07 12.44 20.18
C PRO A 180 -2.54 12.07 19.94
N GLU A 181 -3.26 12.81 19.09
CA GLU A 181 -4.66 12.52 18.74
C GLU A 181 -4.80 11.19 17.98
N VAL A 182 -3.86 10.90 17.08
CA VAL A 182 -3.82 9.64 16.34
C VAL A 182 -3.52 8.47 17.28
N MET A 183 -2.56 8.64 18.17
CA MET A 183 -2.18 7.62 19.17
C MET A 183 -3.33 7.32 20.13
N GLU A 184 -4.06 8.34 20.58
CA GLU A 184 -5.29 8.16 21.38
C GLU A 184 -6.33 7.33 20.61
N THR A 185 -6.58 7.68 19.34
CA THR A 185 -7.54 6.96 18.48
C THR A 185 -7.13 5.50 18.28
N LEU A 186 -5.84 5.23 18.03
CA LEU A 186 -5.29 3.87 17.98
C LEU A 186 -5.40 3.15 19.34
N GLY A 187 -5.29 3.89 20.44
CA GLY A 187 -5.49 3.38 21.80
C GLY A 187 -6.89 2.81 21.97
N PHE A 188 -7.92 3.55 21.56
CA PHE A 188 -9.29 3.03 21.54
C PHE A 188 -9.45 1.83 20.61
N ALA A 189 -8.87 1.87 19.40
CA ALA A 189 -8.90 0.75 18.47
C ALA A 189 -8.24 -0.53 19.03
N SER A 190 -7.27 -0.40 19.94
CA SER A 190 -6.62 -1.54 20.62
C SER A 190 -7.54 -2.31 21.58
N LEU A 191 -8.67 -1.69 21.99
CA LEU A 191 -9.68 -2.27 22.86
C LEU A 191 -10.84 -2.91 22.06
N GLU A 192 -10.89 -2.69 20.75
CA GLU A 192 -11.92 -3.24 19.87
C GLU A 192 -11.66 -4.71 19.53
N PRO A 193 -12.65 -5.44 18.96
CA PRO A 193 -12.42 -6.77 18.40
C PRO A 193 -11.34 -6.78 17.29
N ALA A 194 -10.81 -7.97 17.01
CA ALA A 194 -10.00 -8.16 15.81
C ALA A 194 -10.83 -7.84 14.55
N PRO A 195 -10.26 -7.23 13.50
CA PRO A 195 -8.82 -7.02 13.29
C PRO A 195 -8.22 -5.70 13.84
N MET A 196 -9.04 -4.72 14.25
CA MET A 196 -8.58 -3.38 14.69
C MET A 196 -7.56 -3.46 15.82
N LYS A 197 -7.84 -4.29 16.82
CA LYS A 197 -6.94 -4.49 17.97
C LYS A 197 -5.54 -4.93 17.58
N LEU A 198 -5.44 -5.90 16.66
CA LEU A 198 -4.15 -6.43 16.23
C LEU A 198 -3.35 -5.38 15.45
N ALA A 199 -4.01 -4.60 14.59
CA ALA A 199 -3.38 -3.51 13.85
C ALA A 199 -2.83 -2.42 14.78
N ALA A 200 -3.64 -1.97 15.75
CA ALA A 200 -3.23 -0.95 16.72
C ALA A 200 -2.08 -1.43 17.61
N GLN A 201 -2.17 -2.65 18.16
CA GLN A 201 -1.11 -3.22 19.01
C GLN A 201 0.21 -3.40 18.26
N LYS A 202 0.15 -3.83 17.00
CA LYS A 202 1.34 -3.92 16.13
C LYS A 202 1.98 -2.56 15.92
N THR A 203 1.16 -1.53 15.69
CA THR A 203 1.63 -0.15 15.52
C THR A 203 2.38 0.34 16.76
N PHE A 204 1.82 0.13 17.95
CA PHE A 204 2.48 0.50 19.21
C PHE A 204 3.77 -0.29 19.47
N ALA A 205 3.85 -1.53 19.02
CA ALA A 205 5.07 -2.33 19.13
C ALA A 205 6.18 -1.82 18.21
N GLU A 206 5.83 -1.33 17.02
CA GLU A 206 6.77 -0.84 16.00
C GLU A 206 7.21 0.62 16.21
N PHE A 207 6.38 1.46 16.82
CA PHE A 207 6.69 2.89 17.04
C PHE A 207 7.70 3.17 18.19
N LYS A 208 8.09 2.15 18.96
CA LYS A 208 8.90 2.31 20.19
C LYS A 208 10.22 3.05 19.99
#